data_AF-A0A534P171-F1
#
_entry.id   AF-A0A534P171-F1
#
_cell.length_a   1.000
_cell.length_b   1.000
_cell.length_c   1.000
_cell.angle_alpha   90.00
_cell.angle_beta   90.00
_cell.angle_gamma   90.00
#
_symmetry.space_group_name_H-M   'P 1'
#
loop_
_entity.id
_entity.type
_entity.pdbx_description
1 polymer ?
#
loop_
_entity_poly.entity_id
_entity_poly.type
_entity_poly.pdbx_seq_one_letter_code
_entity_poly.pdbx_strand_id
1 'polypeptide(L)'
;MALHPGDLHEEHELSAIWYIAVWIALVFFTFLTWFTGKQHLGTWALFIALAIACTKSVLVALIFMHLKDSSGMTRLVFATSLVFVALLLFFTVADVATRFRPATPAGAPFGTERSQPEGLLEHEMPE
;
A
#
# COMPACT_ATOMS: atom_id res chain seq x y z
N MET A 1 44.08 -36.42 14.57
CA MET A 1 43.61 -35.03 14.44
C MET A 1 43.70 -34.64 12.98
N ALA A 2 42.70 -35.03 12.19
CA ALA A 2 42.60 -34.70 10.78
C ALA A 2 41.40 -33.75 10.63
N LEU A 3 41.66 -32.51 10.21
CA LEU A 3 40.61 -31.59 9.80
C LEU A 3 40.07 -32.07 8.45
N HIS A 4 38.78 -32.36 8.38
CA HIS A 4 38.06 -32.65 7.15
C HIS A 4 37.74 -31.32 6.46
N PRO A 5 38.29 -31.02 5.27
CA PRO A 5 38.06 -29.75 4.56
C PRO A 5 36.74 -29.72 3.76
N GLY A 6 35.76 -30.56 4.11
CA GLY A 6 34.48 -30.70 3.39
C GLY A 6 33.29 -29.93 3.97
N ASP A 7 33.36 -29.47 5.22
CA ASP A 7 32.16 -29.07 5.99
C ASP A 7 31.87 -27.55 5.96
N LEU A 8 32.62 -26.76 5.18
CA LEU A 8 32.57 -25.29 5.25
C LEU A 8 31.71 -24.62 4.16
N HIS A 9 31.09 -25.39 3.25
CA HIS A 9 30.41 -24.83 2.08
C HIS A 9 28.91 -25.14 1.96
N GLU A 10 28.35 -26.11 2.70
CA GLU A 10 26.93 -26.50 2.51
C GLU A 10 25.91 -25.67 3.32
N GLU A 11 26.28 -25.12 4.49
CA GLU A 11 25.31 -24.36 5.31
C GLU A 11 24.89 -23.01 4.69
N HIS A 12 25.73 -22.42 3.83
CA HIS A 12 25.43 -21.14 3.17
C HIS A 12 24.51 -21.30 1.96
N GLU A 13 24.49 -22.46 1.30
CA GLU A 13 23.68 -22.68 0.08
C GLU A 13 22.18 -22.78 0.41
N LEU A 14 21.82 -23.45 1.51
CA LEU A 14 20.43 -23.58 1.98
C LEU A 14 19.80 -22.22 2.33
N SER A 15 20.58 -21.29 2.88
CA SER A 15 20.11 -19.95 3.22
C SER A 15 19.85 -19.12 1.95
N ALA A 16 20.76 -19.17 0.97
CA ALA A 16 20.64 -18.45 -0.28
C ALA A 16 19.39 -18.87 -1.08
N ILE A 17 19.08 -20.17 -1.11
CA ILE A 17 17.90 -20.70 -1.81
C ILE A 17 16.61 -20.13 -1.24
N TRP A 18 16.50 -19.98 0.09
CA TRP A 18 15.31 -19.40 0.72
C TRP A 18 15.09 -17.94 0.33
N TYR A 19 16.14 -17.11 0.32
CA TYR A 19 16.03 -15.71 -0.12
C TYR A 19 15.67 -15.60 -1.60
N ILE A 20 16.22 -16.47 -2.45
CA ILE A 20 15.91 -16.50 -3.89
C ILE A 20 14.45 -16.90 -4.13
N ALA A 21 13.93 -17.91 -3.41
CA ALA A 21 12.53 -18.31 -3.51
C ALA A 21 11.58 -17.17 -3.13
N VAL A 22 11.89 -16.42 -2.07
CA VAL A 22 11.08 -15.26 -1.66
C VAL A 22 11.23 -14.09 -2.63
N TRP A 23 12.42 -13.87 -3.18
CA TRP A 23 12.63 -12.89 -4.25
C TRP A 23 11.73 -13.18 -5.46
N ILE A 24 11.65 -14.43 -5.90
CA ILE A 24 10.74 -14.85 -6.98
C ILE A 24 9.28 -14.57 -6.59
N ALA A 25 8.87 -14.91 -5.36
CA ALA A 25 7.53 -14.63 -4.87
C ALA A 25 7.21 -13.11 -4.88
N LEU A 26 8.15 -12.25 -4.51
CA LEU A 26 7.99 -10.79 -4.55
C LEU A 26 7.91 -10.25 -5.98
N VAL A 27 8.68 -10.81 -6.91
CA VAL A 27 8.62 -10.47 -8.33
C VAL A 27 7.25 -10.85 -8.90
N PHE A 28 6.78 -12.08 -8.65
CA PHE A 28 5.43 -12.52 -9.02
C PHE A 28 4.35 -11.56 -8.51
N PHE A 29 4.45 -11.16 -7.25
CA PHE A 29 3.50 -10.25 -6.63
C PHE A 29 3.51 -8.84 -7.23
N THR A 30 4.67 -8.41 -7.72
CA THR A 30 4.84 -7.14 -8.44
C THR A 30 4.17 -7.20 -9.81
N PHE A 31 4.35 -8.30 -10.55
CA PHE A 31 3.61 -8.54 -11.79
C PHE A 31 2.11 -8.60 -11.56
N LEU A 32 1.66 -9.23 -10.48
CA LEU A 32 0.25 -9.31 -10.12
C LEU A 32 -0.33 -7.90 -9.86
N THR A 33 0.39 -7.05 -9.12
CA THR A 33 -0.02 -5.66 -8.87
C THR A 33 -0.09 -4.85 -10.16
N TRP A 34 0.91 -4.98 -11.03
CA TRP A 34 0.94 -4.31 -12.32
C TRP A 34 -0.24 -4.75 -13.21
N PHE A 35 -0.54 -6.04 -13.23
CA PHE A 35 -1.67 -6.59 -13.98
C PHE A 35 -3.01 -6.11 -13.43
N THR A 36 -3.20 -6.15 -12.11
CA THR A 36 -4.40 -5.60 -11.47
C THR A 36 -4.58 -4.11 -11.78
N GLY A 37 -3.49 -3.33 -11.77
CA GLY A 37 -3.54 -1.89 -12.09
C GLY A 37 -3.90 -1.57 -13.55
N LYS A 38 -3.70 -2.52 -14.48
CA LYS A 38 -4.11 -2.39 -15.88
C LYS A 38 -5.60 -2.66 -16.11
N GLN A 39 -6.25 -3.35 -15.19
CA GLN A 39 -7.67 -3.69 -15.28
C GLN A 39 -8.52 -2.52 -14.74
N HIS A 40 -9.52 -2.09 -15.49
CA HIS A 40 -10.47 -1.07 -15.04
C HIS A 40 -11.46 -1.67 -14.04
N LEU A 41 -11.02 -1.90 -12.81
CA LEU A 41 -11.80 -2.54 -11.73
C LEU A 41 -12.77 -1.60 -11.00
N GLY A 42 -12.97 -0.36 -11.50
CA GLY A 42 -13.85 0.63 -10.90
C GLY A 42 -13.57 0.86 -9.41
N THR A 43 -14.61 0.99 -8.59
CA THR A 43 -14.52 1.16 -7.12
C THR A 43 -13.75 0.03 -6.41
N TRP A 44 -13.77 -1.19 -6.96
CA TRP A 44 -13.14 -2.35 -6.33
C TRP A 44 -11.61 -2.38 -6.51
N ALA A 45 -11.08 -1.57 -7.43
CA ALA A 45 -9.64 -1.50 -7.71
C ALA A 45 -8.82 -1.21 -6.44
N LEU A 46 -9.29 -0.29 -5.61
CA LEU A 46 -8.59 0.12 -4.39
C LEU A 46 -8.51 -1.01 -3.36
N PHE A 47 -9.63 -1.70 -3.13
CA PHE A 47 -9.68 -2.81 -2.16
C PHE A 47 -8.75 -3.95 -2.58
N ILE A 48 -8.75 -4.29 -3.86
CA ILE A 48 -7.90 -5.37 -4.42
C ILE A 48 -6.43 -4.95 -4.36
N ALA A 49 -6.11 -3.71 -4.72
CA ALA A 49 -4.75 -3.18 -4.62
C ALA A 49 -4.22 -3.19 -3.18
N LEU A 50 -5.06 -2.83 -2.19
CA LEU A 50 -4.71 -2.91 -0.77
C LEU A 50 -4.49 -4.35 -0.31
N ALA A 51 -5.40 -5.26 -0.66
CA ALA A 51 -5.30 -6.67 -0.28
C ALA A 51 -3.98 -7.27 -0.81
N ILE A 52 -3.67 -6.97 -2.08
CA ILE A 52 -2.41 -7.33 -2.70
C ILE A 52 -1.26 -6.71 -1.87
N ALA A 53 -1.20 -5.39 -1.73
CA ALA A 53 -0.14 -4.71 -0.98
C ALA A 53 0.09 -5.27 0.44
N CYS A 54 -0.97 -5.61 1.18
CA CYS A 54 -0.89 -6.23 2.51
C CYS A 54 -0.21 -7.59 2.48
N THR A 55 -0.61 -8.49 1.57
CA THR A 55 0.01 -9.83 1.45
C THR A 55 1.51 -9.73 1.13
N LYS A 56 1.91 -8.81 0.23
CA LYS A 56 3.33 -8.55 -0.05
C LYS A 56 4.08 -8.11 1.19
N SER A 57 3.49 -7.17 1.93
CA SER A 57 4.11 -6.58 3.12
C SER A 57 4.30 -7.62 4.23
N VAL A 58 3.35 -8.54 4.41
CA VAL A 58 3.49 -9.66 5.36
C VAL A 58 4.64 -10.59 4.96
N LEU A 59 4.76 -10.93 3.68
CA LEU A 59 5.86 -11.78 3.20
C LEU A 59 7.23 -11.12 3.42
N VAL A 60 7.34 -9.82 3.17
CA VAL A 60 8.56 -9.04 3.45
C VAL A 60 8.86 -9.02 4.95
N ALA A 61 7.86 -8.75 5.79
CA ALA A 61 8.04 -8.67 7.23
C ALA A 61 8.48 -10.02 7.84
N LEU A 62 7.89 -11.14 7.42
CA LEU A 62 8.23 -12.45 7.99
C LEU A 62 9.65 -12.90 7.62
N ILE A 63 10.11 -12.58 6.41
CA ILE A 63 11.34 -13.14 5.85
C ILE A 63 12.50 -12.14 5.85
N PHE A 64 12.30 -10.93 5.31
CA PHE A 64 13.39 -9.94 5.20
C PHE A 64 13.64 -9.19 6.51
N MET A 65 12.61 -8.98 7.33
CA MET A 65 12.82 -8.44 8.69
C MET A 65 13.20 -9.52 9.70
N HIS A 66 13.45 -10.76 9.24
CA HIS A 66 13.81 -11.91 10.08
C HIS A 66 12.85 -12.10 11.25
N LEU A 67 11.59 -11.71 11.12
CA LEU A 67 10.66 -11.70 12.25
C LEU A 67 10.41 -13.10 12.81
N LYS A 68 10.56 -14.13 11.95
CA LYS A 68 10.54 -15.55 12.32
C LYS A 68 11.73 -15.96 13.20
N ASP A 69 12.92 -15.44 12.91
CA ASP A 69 14.18 -15.84 13.57
C ASP A 69 14.61 -14.84 14.67
N SER A 70 13.95 -13.67 14.73
CA SER A 70 14.18 -12.63 15.72
C SER A 70 13.57 -12.95 17.09
N SER A 71 14.11 -12.34 18.14
CA SER A 71 13.57 -12.47 19.49
C SER A 71 12.08 -12.09 19.58
N GLY A 72 11.32 -12.76 20.45
CA GLY A 72 9.87 -12.56 20.58
C GLY A 72 9.45 -11.10 20.90
N MET A 73 10.36 -10.29 21.45
CA MET A 73 10.13 -8.87 21.72
C MET A 73 9.97 -8.06 20.43
N THR A 74 10.82 -8.29 19.42
CA THR A 74 10.72 -7.61 18.12
C THR A 74 9.39 -7.89 17.44
N ARG A 75 8.91 -9.14 17.52
CA ARG A 75 7.61 -9.55 16.98
C ARG A 75 6.44 -8.83 17.67
N LEU A 76 6.52 -8.65 18.99
CA LEU A 76 5.48 -7.96 19.75
C LEU A 76 5.42 -6.47 19.41
N VAL A 77 6.58 -5.80 19.36
CA VAL A 77 6.67 -4.38 18.97
C VAL A 77 6.13 -4.16 17.56
N PHE A 78 6.51 -5.02 16.61
CA PHE A 78 6.01 -4.96 15.25
C PHE A 78 4.48 -5.14 15.20
N ALA A 79 3.94 -6.15 15.87
CA ALA A 79 2.49 -6.39 15.93
C ALA A 79 1.74 -5.20 16.54
N THR A 80 2.21 -4.67 17.67
CA THR A 80 1.63 -3.46 18.28
C THR A 80 1.66 -2.27 17.34
N SER A 81 2.77 -2.05 16.62
CA SER A 81 2.88 -0.96 15.66
C SER A 81 1.85 -1.09 14.52
N LEU A 82 1.64 -2.31 14.01
CA LEU A 82 0.67 -2.58 12.96
C LEU A 82 -0.77 -2.35 13.43
N VAL A 83 -1.09 -2.78 14.65
CA VAL A 83 -2.39 -2.50 15.29
C VAL A 83 -2.62 -0.99 15.39
N PHE A 84 -1.61 -0.24 15.82
CA PHE A 84 -1.73 1.20 15.96
C PHE A 84 -1.95 1.90 14.61
N VAL A 85 -1.21 1.50 13.57
CA VAL A 85 -1.42 2.00 12.19
C VAL A 85 -2.84 1.69 11.70
N ALA A 86 -3.34 0.47 11.95
CA ALA A 86 -4.70 0.09 11.57
C ALA A 86 -5.76 0.94 12.29
N LEU A 87 -5.58 1.21 13.59
CA LEU A 87 -6.47 2.08 14.37
C LEU A 87 -6.45 3.52 13.84
N LEU A 88 -5.27 4.09 13.57
CA LEU A 88 -5.14 5.43 13.02
C LEU A 88 -5.80 5.57 11.64
N LEU A 89 -5.60 4.58 10.76
CA LEU A 89 -6.26 4.54 9.45
C LEU A 89 -7.77 4.44 9.58
N PHE A 90 -8.26 3.54 10.43
CA PHE A 90 -9.69 3.38 10.67
C PHE A 90 -10.31 4.68 11.18
N PHE A 91 -9.69 5.31 12.17
CA PHE A 91 -10.17 6.59 12.71
C PHE A 91 -10.13 7.71 11.67
N THR A 92 -9.09 7.78 10.84
CA THR A 92 -8.99 8.76 9.75
C THR A 92 -10.10 8.58 8.72
N VAL A 93 -10.38 7.33 8.31
CA VAL A 93 -11.47 7.03 7.39
C VAL A 93 -12.83 7.34 8.02
N ALA A 94 -13.02 6.97 9.29
CA ALA A 94 -14.25 7.29 10.03
C ALA A 94 -14.46 8.80 10.18
N ASP A 95 -13.40 9.57 10.44
CA ASP A 95 -13.43 11.03 10.50
C ASP A 95 -13.88 11.61 9.15
N VAL A 96 -13.25 11.22 8.05
CA VAL A 96 -13.64 11.68 6.71
C VAL A 96 -15.07 11.27 6.35
N ALA A 97 -15.48 10.05 6.69
CA ALA A 97 -16.82 9.55 6.40
C ALA A 97 -17.92 10.25 7.22
N THR A 98 -17.59 10.76 8.40
CA THR A 98 -18.54 11.47 9.28
C THR A 98 -18.52 12.98 9.09
N ARG A 99 -17.53 13.54 8.39
CA ARG A 99 -17.51 14.98 8.04
C ARG A 99 -18.71 15.33 7.16
N PHE A 100 -19.48 16.32 7.62
CA PHE A 100 -20.48 16.98 6.79
C PHE A 100 -19.75 17.79 5.70
N ARG A 101 -20.15 17.62 4.44
CA ARG A 101 -19.64 18.44 3.32
C ARG A 101 -19.88 19.91 3.68
N PRO A 102 -18.85 20.76 3.78
CA PRO A 102 -19.06 22.17 4.03
C PRO A 102 -20.04 22.70 2.99
N ALA A 103 -21.15 23.26 3.45
CA ALA A 103 -22.05 24.00 2.58
C ALA A 103 -21.31 25.30 2.20
N THR A 104 -20.33 25.20 1.30
CA THR A 104 -19.88 26.36 0.55
C THR A 104 -21.12 26.86 -0.17
N PRO A 105 -21.66 28.04 0.18
CA PRO A 105 -22.82 28.56 -0.49
C PRO A 105 -22.47 28.69 -1.97
N ALA A 106 -23.35 28.23 -2.85
CA ALA A 106 -23.20 28.49 -4.28
C ALA A 106 -23.13 30.02 -4.46
N GLY A 107 -21.94 30.55 -4.79
CA GLY A 107 -21.67 31.99 -4.87
C GLY A 107 -20.61 32.56 -3.93
N ALA A 108 -19.82 31.74 -3.21
CA ALA A 108 -18.67 32.26 -2.46
C ALA A 108 -17.69 33.00 -3.38
N PRO A 109 -17.29 34.27 -3.08
CA PRO A 109 -16.45 35.11 -3.95
C PRO A 109 -15.10 34.50 -4.35
N PHE A 110 -14.66 33.46 -3.64
CA PHE A 110 -13.34 32.83 -3.81
C PHE A 110 -13.39 31.43 -4.44
N GLY A 111 -14.49 31.06 -5.12
CA GLY A 111 -14.65 29.70 -5.66
C GLY A 111 -15.24 29.56 -7.06
N THR A 112 -15.80 30.62 -7.66
CA THR A 112 -16.62 30.51 -8.89
C THR A 112 -15.93 30.97 -10.17
N GLU A 113 -14.78 31.66 -10.10
CA GLU A 113 -14.15 32.24 -11.29
C GLU A 113 -13.58 31.20 -12.27
N ARG A 114 -13.17 30.01 -11.79
CA ARG A 114 -12.64 28.94 -12.67
C ARG A 114 -13.69 27.99 -13.24
N SER A 115 -14.95 28.10 -12.80
CA SER A 115 -16.04 27.21 -13.23
C SER A 115 -17.06 27.89 -14.13
N GLN A 116 -16.98 29.22 -14.31
CA GLN A 116 -17.78 29.94 -15.29
C GLN A 116 -17.22 29.61 -16.68
N PRO A 117 -17.97 28.93 -17.56
CA PRO A 117 -17.56 28.81 -18.95
C PRO A 117 -17.56 30.24 -19.53
N GLU A 118 -16.49 30.69 -20.18
CA GLU A 118 -16.44 32.03 -20.80
C GLU A 118 -17.44 32.22 -21.97
N GLY A 119 -18.24 31.21 -22.30
CA GLY A 119 -19.11 31.20 -23.49
C GLY A 119 -20.55 31.70 -23.31
N LEU A 120 -20.92 32.28 -22.16
CA LEU A 120 -22.31 32.71 -21.88
C LEU A 120 -22.49 34.23 -21.79
N LEU A 121 -21.42 35.01 -21.96
CA LEU A 121 -21.52 36.47 -22.02
C LEU A 121 -21.67 37.01 -23.46
N GLU A 122 -21.59 36.13 -24.47
CA GLU A 122 -21.60 36.53 -25.88
C GLU A 122 -23.00 36.48 -26.52
N HIS A 123 -23.98 35.82 -25.89
CA HIS A 123 -25.29 35.54 -26.53
C HIS A 123 -26.45 36.43 -26.04
N GLU A 124 -26.21 37.34 -25.11
CA GLU A 124 -27.23 38.27 -24.61
C GLU A 124 -26.85 39.72 -24.93
N MET A 125 -26.89 40.03 -26.24
CA MET A 125 -27.01 41.39 -26.73
C MET A 125 -28.26 41.42 -27.64
N PRO A 126 -29.38 42.01 -27.22
CA PRO A 126 -30.47 42.32 -28.14
C PRO A 126 -30.03 43.46 -29.07
N GLU A 127 -30.28 43.28 -30.37
CA GLU A 127 -30.73 44.21 -31.42
C GLU A 127 -30.46 43.55 -32.80
#